data_AF-A0A1Q5I6W4-F1
#
_entry.id   AF-A0A1Q5I6W4-F1
#
_cell.length_a   1.000
_cell.length_b   1.000
_cell.length_c   1.000
_cell.angle_alpha   90.00
_cell.angle_beta   90.00
_cell.angle_gamma   90.00
#
_symmetry.space_group_name_H-M   'P 1'
#
loop_
_entity.id
_entity.type
_entity.pdbx_description
1 polymer ?
#
loop_
_entity_poly.entity_id
_entity_poly.type
_entity_poly.pdbx_seq_one_letter_code
_entity_poly.pdbx_strand_id
1 'polypeptide(L)'
;MTEIPDVLSPRDEARLELSSRARMLAERAAALVPVAVDPKPGDLITQATTLQALVQDLLRAAVVAEREQGLTPARIEEFTGRRTWNEAVLQWARDLRRNRSGMPAPALAESLDAWAAEQTPGTPRPVTDGLDATRFPGSVQYEAHQRARAEHLHTALAKAVQERADAWEDLNALADDDDAGVDHPVNVRVVAVCRNLAEIYRDLALAEPTFCHEYEAEAHNFSRAADRFAEHGPLGYPAE
;
A
#
# COMPACT_ATOMS: atom_id res chain seq x y z
N MET A 1 1.99 13.92 30.44
CA MET A 1 2.51 13.46 29.14
C MET A 1 1.40 12.67 28.48
N THR A 2 1.01 13.01 27.27
CA THR A 2 0.04 12.21 26.51
C THR A 2 0.77 10.96 26.00
N GLU A 3 0.28 9.79 26.37
CA GLU A 3 0.82 8.50 25.95
C GLU A 3 0.35 8.19 24.52
N ILE A 4 1.25 7.71 23.66
CA ILE A 4 0.90 7.31 22.30
C ILE A 4 0.15 5.97 22.40
N PRO A 5 -1.06 5.84 21.83
CA PRO A 5 -1.77 4.56 21.86
C PRO A 5 -1.08 3.54 20.95
N ASP A 6 -1.22 2.25 21.29
CA ASP A 6 -0.71 1.15 20.45
C ASP A 6 -1.33 1.12 19.06
N VAL A 7 -2.56 1.64 18.94
CA VAL A 7 -3.33 1.68 17.70
C VAL A 7 -3.47 3.14 17.27
N LEU A 8 -2.73 3.51 16.23
CA LEU A 8 -2.76 4.85 15.65
C LEU A 8 -3.80 4.96 14.54
N SER A 9 -4.14 6.19 14.13
CA SER A 9 -4.89 6.40 12.87
C SER A 9 -4.01 6.00 11.67
N PRO A 10 -4.59 5.60 10.53
CA PRO A 10 -3.82 5.36 9.30
C PRO A 10 -2.92 6.53 8.89
N ARG A 11 -3.37 7.76 9.15
CA ARG A 11 -2.59 8.98 8.90
C ARG A 11 -1.32 9.05 9.75
N ASP A 12 -1.43 8.74 11.04
CA ASP A 12 -0.29 8.72 11.96
C ASP A 12 0.66 7.56 11.66
N GLU A 13 0.13 6.39 11.31
CA GLU A 13 0.93 5.25 10.83
C GLU A 13 1.75 5.60 9.58
N ALA A 14 1.11 6.26 8.60
CA ALA A 14 1.78 6.68 7.38
C ALA A 14 2.86 7.74 7.64
N ARG A 15 2.63 8.66 8.59
CA ARG A 15 3.65 9.63 9.04
C ARG A 15 4.83 8.94 9.71
N LEU A 16 4.60 7.98 10.60
CA LEU A 16 5.66 7.20 11.23
C LEU A 16 6.46 6.38 10.20
N GLU A 17 5.77 5.76 9.23
CA GLU A 17 6.42 5.06 8.12
C GLU A 17 7.33 6.00 7.34
N LEU A 18 6.84 7.19 6.95
CA LEU A 18 7.61 8.22 6.26
C LEU A 18 8.86 8.62 7.06
N SER A 19 8.70 8.95 8.35
CA SER A 19 9.82 9.32 9.22
C SER A 19 10.83 8.19 9.39
N SER A 20 10.37 6.94 9.51
CA SER A 20 11.24 5.76 9.58
C SER A 20 12.06 5.55 8.30
N ARG A 21 11.43 5.72 7.12
CA ARG A 21 12.14 5.64 5.83
C ARG A 21 13.15 6.78 5.67
N ALA A 22 12.81 7.98 6.13
CA ALA A 22 13.71 9.13 6.09
C ALA A 22 14.96 8.89 6.94
N ARG A 23 14.80 8.37 8.16
CA ARG A 23 15.93 7.97 9.02
C ARG A 23 16.80 6.93 8.33
N MET A 24 16.21 5.85 7.82
CA MET A 24 16.95 4.77 7.16
C MET A 24 17.77 5.27 5.96
N LEU A 25 17.20 6.15 5.14
CA LEU A 25 17.92 6.78 4.04
C LEU A 25 19.08 7.64 4.56
N ALA A 26 18.85 8.47 5.57
CA ALA A 26 19.87 9.36 6.14
C ALA A 26 21.04 8.56 6.74
N GLU A 27 20.76 7.53 7.54
CA GLU A 27 21.77 6.64 8.12
C GLU A 27 22.57 5.93 7.02
N ARG A 28 21.88 5.40 5.99
CA ARG A 28 22.55 4.71 4.89
C ARG A 28 23.40 5.65 4.05
N ALA A 29 22.94 6.87 3.81
CA ALA A 29 23.70 7.89 3.09
C ALA A 29 24.94 8.34 3.88
N ALA A 30 24.79 8.57 5.20
CA ALA A 30 25.89 8.93 6.09
C ALA A 30 26.96 7.82 6.14
N ALA A 31 26.54 6.56 6.18
CA ALA A 31 27.44 5.41 6.15
C ALA A 31 28.27 5.27 4.85
N LEU A 32 27.89 5.98 3.78
CA LEU A 32 28.61 5.99 2.51
C LEU A 32 29.60 7.15 2.37
N VAL A 33 29.52 8.17 3.23
CA VAL A 33 30.47 9.31 3.22
C VAL A 33 31.92 8.85 3.37
N PRO A 34 32.28 7.89 4.25
CA PRO A 34 33.58 7.25 4.16
C PRO A 34 33.57 6.24 3.02
N VAL A 35 33.91 6.68 1.81
CA VAL A 35 34.15 5.74 0.69
C VAL A 35 35.25 4.77 1.11
N ALA A 36 35.00 3.47 0.95
CA ALA A 36 35.99 2.44 1.27
C ALA A 36 37.31 2.75 0.56
N VAL A 37 38.43 2.59 1.27
CA VAL A 37 39.77 2.94 0.76
C VAL A 37 40.18 2.08 -0.44
N ASP A 38 39.64 0.86 -0.53
CA ASP A 38 39.84 -0.08 -1.65
C ASP A 38 38.56 -0.91 -1.88
N PRO A 39 37.53 -0.32 -2.51
CA PRO A 39 36.26 -1.02 -2.75
C PRO A 39 36.48 -2.08 -3.83
N LYS A 40 35.84 -3.25 -3.69
CA LYS A 40 35.87 -4.25 -4.77
C LYS A 40 35.16 -3.68 -6.00
N PRO A 41 35.54 -4.09 -7.23
CA PRO A 41 34.82 -3.70 -8.43
C PRO A 41 33.32 -3.98 -8.30
N GLY A 42 32.49 -2.95 -8.51
CA GLY A 42 31.03 -3.02 -8.40
C GLY A 42 30.43 -2.62 -7.04
N ASP A 43 31.23 -2.51 -5.98
CA ASP A 43 30.73 -2.13 -4.64
C ASP A 43 30.11 -0.72 -4.67
N LEU A 44 30.78 0.24 -5.32
CA LEU A 44 30.31 1.63 -5.41
C LEU A 44 28.96 1.73 -6.16
N ILE A 45 28.81 0.97 -7.24
CA ILE A 45 27.56 0.91 -8.02
C ILE A 45 26.45 0.28 -7.17
N THR A 46 26.77 -0.79 -6.45
CA THR A 46 25.82 -1.47 -5.55
C THR A 46 25.35 -0.54 -4.43
N GLN A 47 26.26 0.23 -3.84
CA GLN A 47 25.95 1.24 -2.83
C GLN A 47 25.04 2.34 -3.38
N ALA A 48 25.35 2.89 -4.55
CA ALA A 48 24.54 3.92 -5.20
C ALA A 48 23.13 3.40 -5.57
N THR A 49 23.05 2.17 -6.08
CA THR A 49 21.77 1.53 -6.44
C THR A 49 20.92 1.26 -5.19
N THR A 50 21.55 0.90 -4.08
CA THR A 50 20.87 0.73 -2.78
C THR A 50 20.28 2.05 -2.30
N LEU A 51 21.02 3.16 -2.37
CA LEU A 51 20.46 4.49 -2.04
C LEU A 51 19.31 4.87 -2.96
N GLN A 52 19.43 4.59 -4.26
CA GLN A 52 18.35 4.87 -5.21
C GLN A 52 17.07 4.12 -4.81
N ALA A 53 17.17 2.85 -4.41
CA ALA A 53 16.02 2.08 -3.92
C ALA A 53 15.40 2.71 -2.65
N LEU A 54 16.22 3.13 -1.69
CA LEU A 54 15.75 3.79 -0.46
C LEU A 54 15.05 5.13 -0.74
N VAL A 55 15.53 5.91 -1.72
CA VAL A 55 14.84 7.13 -2.17
C VAL A 55 13.47 6.80 -2.77
N GLN A 56 13.36 5.72 -3.55
CA GLN A 56 12.07 5.28 -4.08
C GLN A 56 11.11 4.85 -2.95
N ASP A 57 11.60 4.15 -1.94
CA ASP A 57 10.80 3.77 -0.78
C ASP A 57 10.33 4.97 0.03
N LEU A 58 11.20 5.97 0.20
CA LEU A 58 10.84 7.23 0.84
C LEU A 58 9.74 7.97 0.06
N LEU A 59 9.86 8.03 -1.27
CA LEU A 59 8.84 8.64 -2.12
C LEU A 59 7.50 7.90 -2.05
N ARG A 60 7.51 6.57 -2.04
CA ARG A 60 6.29 5.76 -1.83
C ARG A 60 5.63 6.09 -0.50
N ALA A 61 6.41 6.14 0.59
CA ALA A 61 5.90 6.47 1.92
C ALA A 61 5.34 7.91 1.98
N ALA A 62 6.00 8.87 1.32
CA ALA A 62 5.53 10.24 1.24
C ALA A 62 4.19 10.34 0.50
N VAL A 63 4.06 9.66 -0.65
CA VAL A 63 2.80 9.59 -1.40
C VAL A 63 1.68 8.99 -0.55
N VAL A 64 1.94 7.89 0.15
CA VAL A 64 0.97 7.26 1.06
C VAL A 64 0.55 8.24 2.16
N ALA A 65 1.51 8.92 2.81
CA ALA A 65 1.23 9.91 3.84
C ALA A 65 0.42 11.10 3.33
N GLU A 66 0.63 11.54 2.09
CA GLU A 66 -0.18 12.58 1.44
C GLU A 66 -1.58 12.07 1.08
N ARG A 67 -1.71 10.84 0.58
CA ARG A 67 -3.03 10.23 0.31
C ARG A 67 -3.86 10.12 1.59
N GLU A 68 -3.27 9.65 2.69
CA GLU A 68 -3.95 9.58 4.00
C GLU A 68 -4.31 10.96 4.56
N GLN A 69 -3.72 12.03 4.02
CA GLN A 69 -4.08 13.42 4.29
C GLN A 69 -5.13 13.99 3.32
N GLY A 70 -5.61 13.19 2.38
CA GLY A 70 -6.64 13.55 1.41
C GLY A 70 -6.12 14.14 0.10
N LEU A 71 -4.80 14.13 -0.15
CA LEU A 71 -4.25 14.61 -1.41
C LEU A 71 -4.69 13.66 -2.54
N THR A 72 -5.33 14.17 -3.59
CA THR A 72 -5.82 13.33 -4.70
C THR A 72 -4.67 12.81 -5.57
N PRO A 73 -4.83 11.68 -6.30
CA PRO A 73 -3.82 11.19 -7.25
C PRO A 73 -3.35 12.24 -8.26
N ALA A 74 -4.27 13.00 -8.85
CA ALA A 74 -3.94 14.07 -9.80
C ALA A 74 -3.01 15.14 -9.20
N ARG A 75 -3.21 15.49 -7.92
CA ARG A 75 -2.34 16.45 -7.21
C ARG A 75 -0.97 15.85 -6.88
N ILE A 76 -0.89 14.55 -6.60
CA ILE A 76 0.38 13.86 -6.38
C ILE A 76 1.23 13.85 -7.65
N GLU A 77 0.62 13.68 -8.82
CA GLU A 77 1.33 13.73 -10.11
C GLU A 77 1.95 15.11 -10.39
N GLU A 78 1.37 16.19 -9.88
CA GLU A 78 1.97 17.54 -9.98
C GLU A 78 3.32 17.62 -9.25
N PHE A 79 3.51 16.88 -8.16
CA PHE A 79 4.75 16.87 -7.36
C PHE A 79 5.75 15.79 -7.79
N THR A 80 5.25 14.66 -8.29
CA THR A 80 6.05 13.47 -8.57
C THR A 80 6.25 13.16 -10.05
N GLY A 81 5.64 13.96 -10.94
CA GLY A 81 5.58 13.72 -12.37
C GLY A 81 4.48 12.73 -12.76
N ARG A 82 4.42 12.36 -14.04
CA ARG A 82 3.37 11.48 -14.61
C ARG A 82 3.50 9.99 -14.22
N ARG A 83 4.03 9.70 -13.03
CA ARG A 83 4.15 8.34 -12.53
C ARG A 83 2.90 7.97 -11.76
N THR A 84 2.36 6.79 -12.03
CA THR A 84 1.25 6.25 -11.25
C THR A 84 1.76 5.67 -9.93
N TRP A 85 1.05 5.97 -8.84
CA TRP A 85 1.39 5.51 -7.49
C TRP A 85 0.32 4.60 -6.87
N ASN A 86 -0.71 4.25 -7.65
CA ASN A 86 -1.85 3.45 -7.20
C ASN A 86 -1.40 2.11 -6.58
N GLU A 87 -0.38 1.46 -7.14
CA GLU A 87 0.15 0.21 -6.59
C GLU A 87 0.69 0.39 -5.17
N ALA A 88 1.48 1.44 -4.92
CA ALA A 88 2.05 1.71 -3.60
C ALA A 88 0.94 2.00 -2.57
N VAL A 89 -0.07 2.76 -2.99
CA VAL A 89 -1.23 3.14 -2.18
C VAL A 89 -2.12 1.93 -1.87
N LEU A 90 -2.43 1.12 -2.87
CA LEU A 90 -3.22 -0.11 -2.67
C LEU A 90 -2.45 -1.13 -1.83
N GLN A 91 -1.13 -1.25 -2.01
CA GLN A 91 -0.31 -2.13 -1.17
C GLN A 91 -0.32 -1.66 0.29
N TRP A 92 -0.24 -0.35 0.54
CA TRP A 92 -0.39 0.19 1.90
C TRP A 92 -1.72 -0.21 2.53
N ALA A 93 -2.82 -0.10 1.79
CA ALA A 93 -4.13 -0.49 2.29
C ALA A 93 -4.23 -2.00 2.55
N ARG A 94 -3.69 -2.84 1.66
CA ARG A 94 -3.62 -4.31 1.82
C ARG A 94 -2.83 -4.72 3.06
N ASP A 95 -1.79 -3.97 3.40
CA ASP A 95 -0.99 -4.18 4.61
C ASP A 95 -1.68 -3.62 5.87
N LEU A 96 -3.00 -3.42 5.81
CA LEU A 96 -3.84 -2.92 6.91
C LEU A 96 -3.43 -1.54 7.42
N ARG A 97 -2.73 -0.78 6.57
CA ARG A 97 -2.29 0.59 6.86
C ARG A 97 -1.48 0.68 8.16
N ARG A 98 -0.58 -0.28 8.36
CA ARG A 98 0.33 -0.35 9.50
C ARG A 98 1.74 -0.01 9.04
N ASN A 99 2.48 0.72 9.86
CA ASN A 99 3.90 0.91 9.62
C ASN A 99 4.62 -0.44 9.49
N ARG A 100 5.62 -0.50 8.61
CA ARG A 100 6.36 -1.72 8.28
C ARG A 100 7.71 -1.79 9.00
N SER A 101 7.91 -0.99 10.04
CA SER A 101 9.16 -0.99 10.82
C SER A 101 9.35 -2.26 11.63
N GLY A 102 8.26 -2.99 11.92
CA GLY A 102 8.24 -4.11 12.86
C GLY A 102 8.25 -3.69 14.34
N MET A 103 8.30 -2.38 14.62
CA MET A 103 8.23 -1.83 15.98
C MET A 103 6.80 -1.38 16.31
N PRO A 104 6.35 -1.52 17.56
CA PRO A 104 5.14 -0.86 18.05
C PRO A 104 5.23 0.66 17.85
N ALA A 105 4.12 1.29 17.48
CA ALA A 105 4.07 2.72 17.18
C ALA A 105 4.67 3.63 18.28
N PRO A 106 4.41 3.40 19.59
CA PRO A 106 5.02 4.21 20.65
C PRO A 106 6.55 4.10 20.67
N ALA A 107 7.07 2.88 20.58
CA ALA A 107 8.51 2.62 20.58
C ALA A 107 9.19 3.18 19.32
N LEU A 108 8.53 3.10 18.17
CA LEU A 108 9.03 3.68 16.93
C LEU A 108 9.15 5.21 17.05
N ALA A 109 8.08 5.87 17.48
CA ALA A 109 8.03 7.32 17.65
C ALA A 109 9.13 7.82 18.62
N GLU A 110 9.29 7.16 19.77
CA GLU A 110 10.36 7.46 20.72
C GLU A 110 11.75 7.31 20.10
N SER A 111 12.00 6.21 19.36
CA SER A 111 13.28 6.01 18.68
C SER A 111 13.59 7.08 17.63
N LEU A 112 12.55 7.58 16.95
CA LEU A 112 12.69 8.61 15.93
C LEU A 112 12.90 10.00 16.55
N ASP A 113 12.23 10.29 17.66
CA ASP A 113 12.46 11.51 18.44
C ASP A 113 13.88 11.55 19.01
N ALA A 114 14.37 10.44 19.57
CA ALA A 114 15.75 10.34 20.05
C ALA A 114 16.77 10.60 18.93
N TRP A 115 16.58 9.97 17.77
CA TRP A 115 17.42 10.21 16.61
C TRP A 115 17.35 11.66 16.12
N ALA A 116 16.15 12.25 16.06
CA ALA A 116 15.98 13.63 15.63
C ALA A 116 16.64 14.63 16.60
N ALA A 117 16.59 14.36 17.90
CA ALA A 117 17.25 15.19 18.92
C ALA A 117 18.79 15.18 18.78
N GLU A 118 19.38 14.06 18.36
CA GLU A 118 20.81 13.96 18.04
C GLU A 118 21.18 14.78 16.79
N GLN A 119 20.34 14.74 15.75
CA GLN A 119 20.62 15.40 14.47
C GLN A 119 20.28 16.90 14.46
N THR A 120 19.26 17.33 15.19
CA THR A 120 18.79 18.72 15.22
C THR A 120 18.32 19.10 16.62
N PRO A 121 19.26 19.52 17.50
CA PRO A 121 18.93 19.94 18.86
C PRO A 121 17.98 21.14 18.85
N GLY A 122 16.90 21.08 19.64
CA GLY A 122 16.01 22.24 19.89
C GLY A 122 14.51 21.93 19.83
N THR A 123 14.10 20.82 19.21
CA THR A 123 12.71 20.34 19.30
C THR A 123 12.68 19.09 20.17
N PRO A 124 11.97 19.07 21.31
CA PRO A 124 12.04 17.95 22.25
C PRO A 124 11.58 16.61 21.64
N ARG A 125 10.48 16.62 20.86
CA ARG A 125 9.82 15.41 20.33
C ARG A 125 9.10 15.68 18.99
N PRO A 126 9.84 16.02 17.92
CA PRO A 126 9.25 16.46 16.64
C PRO A 126 8.32 15.44 15.98
N VAL A 127 8.55 14.15 16.18
CA VAL A 127 7.73 13.07 15.62
C VAL A 127 6.49 12.87 16.48
N THR A 128 6.65 12.66 17.79
CA THR A 128 5.50 12.45 18.70
C THR A 128 4.54 13.63 18.72
N ASP A 129 5.05 14.87 18.76
CA ASP A 129 4.22 16.08 18.77
C ASP A 129 3.54 16.31 17.39
N GLY A 130 3.98 15.60 16.34
CA GLY A 130 3.41 15.60 15.00
C GLY A 130 2.21 14.66 14.81
N LEU A 131 1.98 13.71 15.72
CA LEU A 131 0.91 12.73 15.62
C LEU A 131 -0.45 13.34 15.99
N ASP A 132 -1.49 13.05 15.21
CA ASP A 132 -2.84 13.49 15.51
C ASP A 132 -3.38 12.81 16.77
N ALA A 133 -2.98 11.55 17.06
CA ALA A 133 -3.33 10.84 18.29
C ALA A 133 -2.91 11.57 19.58
N THR A 134 -1.81 12.34 19.56
CA THR A 134 -1.39 13.13 20.71
C THR A 134 -2.13 14.47 20.81
N ARG A 135 -2.62 14.99 19.68
CA ARG A 135 -3.38 16.25 19.57
C ARG A 135 -4.88 16.07 19.81
N PHE A 136 -5.44 14.91 19.44
CA PHE A 136 -6.86 14.59 19.45
C PHE A 136 -7.13 13.18 20.02
N PRO A 137 -6.92 12.97 21.33
CA PRO A 137 -6.97 11.63 21.94
C PRO A 137 -8.36 10.96 21.92
N GLY A 138 -9.43 11.70 21.58
CA GLY A 138 -10.80 11.18 21.54
C GLY A 138 -11.14 10.29 20.33
N SER A 139 -10.28 10.21 19.31
CA SER A 139 -10.56 9.45 18.07
C SER A 139 -10.21 7.97 18.14
N VAL A 140 -9.48 7.52 19.17
CA VAL A 140 -8.86 6.18 19.23
C VAL A 140 -9.87 5.04 19.05
N GLN A 141 -11.03 5.10 19.72
CA GLN A 141 -12.05 4.05 19.62
C GLN A 141 -12.71 4.00 18.24
N TYR A 142 -12.93 5.16 17.62
CA TYR A 142 -13.47 5.25 16.26
C TYR A 142 -12.50 4.67 15.23
N GLU A 143 -11.21 5.03 15.33
CA GLU A 143 -10.15 4.51 14.46
C GLU A 143 -9.98 2.98 14.62
N ALA A 144 -10.06 2.47 15.85
CA ALA A 144 -10.00 1.04 16.10
C ALA A 144 -11.17 0.27 15.45
N HIS A 145 -12.40 0.79 15.55
CA HIS A 145 -13.56 0.17 14.92
C HIS A 145 -13.48 0.20 13.39
N GLN A 146 -13.08 1.34 12.81
CA GLN A 146 -12.90 1.46 11.36
C GLN A 146 -11.83 0.50 10.84
N ARG A 147 -10.72 0.36 11.58
CA ARG A 147 -9.68 -0.61 11.26
C ARG A 147 -10.19 -2.05 11.31
N ALA A 148 -10.94 -2.44 12.34
CA ALA A 148 -11.48 -3.80 12.44
C ALA A 148 -12.41 -4.15 11.27
N ARG A 149 -13.25 -3.18 10.83
CA ARG A 149 -14.08 -3.34 9.64
C ARG A 149 -13.25 -3.50 8.36
N ALA A 150 -12.25 -2.64 8.17
CA ALA A 150 -11.35 -2.71 7.02
C ALA A 150 -10.55 -4.03 6.99
N GLU A 151 -10.07 -4.50 8.13
CA GLU A 151 -9.30 -5.75 8.26
C GLU A 151 -10.08 -6.98 7.80
N HIS A 152 -11.38 -7.04 8.13
CA HIS A 152 -12.26 -8.10 7.63
C HIS A 152 -12.37 -8.08 6.10
N LEU A 153 -12.54 -6.89 5.50
CA LEU A 153 -12.65 -6.73 4.05
C LEU A 153 -11.34 -7.03 3.33
N HIS A 154 -10.20 -6.62 3.87
CA HIS A 154 -8.87 -6.94 3.30
C HIS A 154 -8.56 -8.44 3.42
N THR A 155 -9.00 -9.10 4.49
CA THR A 155 -8.90 -10.56 4.60
C THR A 155 -9.75 -11.26 3.54
N ALA A 156 -10.99 -10.80 3.32
CA ALA A 156 -11.84 -11.30 2.25
C ALA A 156 -11.22 -11.05 0.86
N LEU A 157 -10.63 -9.86 0.65
CA LEU A 157 -9.94 -9.51 -0.59
C LEU A 157 -8.76 -10.44 -0.85
N ALA A 158 -7.90 -10.70 0.14
CA ALA A 158 -6.76 -11.60 0.00
C ALA A 158 -7.19 -13.01 -0.41
N LYS A 159 -8.27 -13.53 0.19
CA LYS A 159 -8.86 -14.81 -0.20
C LYS A 159 -9.39 -14.79 -1.62
N ALA A 160 -10.14 -13.76 -2.01
CA ALA A 160 -10.70 -13.63 -3.36
C ALA A 160 -9.60 -13.47 -4.43
N VAL A 161 -8.48 -12.82 -4.11
CA VAL A 161 -7.30 -12.74 -4.99
C VAL A 161 -6.67 -14.11 -5.19
N GLN A 162 -6.58 -14.94 -4.15
CA GLN A 162 -6.12 -16.32 -4.28
C GLN A 162 -7.08 -17.15 -5.14
N GLU A 163 -8.39 -17.08 -4.88
CA GLU A 163 -9.41 -17.79 -5.67
C GLU A 163 -9.36 -17.39 -7.15
N ARG A 164 -9.01 -16.13 -7.44
CA ARG A 164 -8.78 -15.63 -8.80
C ARG A 164 -7.53 -16.25 -9.41
N ALA A 165 -6.42 -16.30 -8.69
CA ALA A 165 -5.19 -16.91 -9.20
C ALA A 165 -5.45 -18.36 -9.61
N ASP A 166 -6.11 -19.13 -8.74
CA ASP A 166 -6.49 -20.52 -9.01
C ASP A 166 -7.42 -20.63 -10.23
N ALA A 167 -8.44 -19.77 -10.32
CA ALA A 167 -9.37 -19.78 -11.46
C ALA A 167 -8.69 -19.39 -12.79
N TRP A 168 -7.68 -18.52 -12.75
CA TRP A 168 -6.89 -18.14 -13.93
C TRP A 168 -5.93 -19.25 -14.35
N GLU A 169 -5.37 -20.00 -13.39
CA GLU A 169 -4.57 -21.18 -13.69
C GLU A 169 -5.41 -22.25 -14.39
N ASP A 170 -6.61 -22.55 -13.87
CA ASP A 170 -7.58 -23.44 -14.50
C ASP A 170 -7.97 -22.95 -15.90
N LEU A 171 -8.17 -21.65 -16.07
CA LEU A 171 -8.52 -21.05 -17.37
C LEU A 171 -7.38 -21.22 -18.39
N ASN A 172 -6.14 -20.98 -17.97
CA ASN A 172 -4.96 -21.14 -18.82
C ASN A 172 -4.73 -22.61 -19.20
N ALA A 173 -5.09 -23.56 -18.33
CA ALA A 173 -5.03 -24.99 -18.65
C ALA A 173 -6.03 -25.41 -19.73
N LEU A 174 -7.07 -24.61 -19.99
CA LEU A 174 -8.05 -24.81 -21.06
C LEU A 174 -7.65 -24.15 -22.40
N ALA A 175 -6.45 -23.55 -22.50
CA ALA A 175 -6.04 -22.82 -23.70
C ALA A 175 -6.02 -23.67 -24.99
N ASP A 176 -5.96 -25.00 -24.86
CA ASP A 176 -5.98 -25.96 -25.97
C ASP A 176 -7.36 -26.66 -26.15
N ASP A 177 -8.39 -26.25 -25.40
CA ASP A 177 -9.73 -26.85 -25.45
C ASP A 177 -10.71 -25.99 -26.27
N ASP A 178 -10.99 -26.44 -27.49
CA ASP A 178 -11.91 -25.78 -28.44
C ASP A 178 -13.37 -25.72 -27.93
N ASP A 179 -13.74 -26.48 -26.89
CA ASP A 179 -15.07 -26.49 -26.27
C ASP A 179 -15.20 -25.57 -25.03
N ALA A 180 -14.18 -24.77 -24.72
CA ALA A 180 -14.21 -23.79 -23.63
C ALA A 180 -15.10 -22.57 -23.96
N GLY A 181 -16.40 -22.79 -24.06
CA GLY A 181 -17.42 -21.75 -24.30
C GLY A 181 -17.85 -20.99 -23.04
N VAL A 182 -18.83 -20.10 -23.20
CA VAL A 182 -19.37 -19.25 -22.12
C VAL A 182 -19.88 -20.05 -20.92
N ASP A 183 -20.52 -21.19 -21.18
CA ASP A 183 -21.10 -22.06 -20.15
C ASP A 183 -20.08 -23.03 -19.53
N HIS A 184 -18.80 -23.00 -19.96
CA HIS A 184 -17.78 -23.87 -19.41
C HIS A 184 -17.62 -23.61 -17.90
N PRO A 185 -17.57 -24.65 -17.03
CA PRO A 185 -17.54 -24.47 -15.58
C PRO A 185 -16.41 -23.56 -15.07
N VAL A 186 -15.25 -23.59 -15.72
CA VAL A 186 -14.12 -22.69 -15.39
C VAL A 186 -14.43 -21.24 -15.73
N ASN A 187 -15.09 -20.97 -16.87
CA ASN A 187 -15.51 -19.62 -17.23
C ASN A 187 -16.56 -19.08 -16.25
N VAL A 188 -17.55 -19.91 -15.87
CA VAL A 188 -18.54 -19.56 -14.85
C VAL A 188 -17.87 -19.23 -13.51
N ARG A 189 -16.85 -20.00 -13.10
CA ARG A 189 -16.05 -19.72 -11.90
C ARG A 189 -15.29 -18.41 -12.01
N VAL A 190 -14.64 -18.13 -13.14
CA VAL A 190 -13.93 -16.86 -13.40
C VAL A 190 -14.89 -15.67 -13.28
N VAL A 191 -16.07 -15.74 -13.90
CA VAL A 191 -17.12 -14.71 -13.79
C VAL A 191 -17.51 -14.48 -12.33
N ALA A 192 -17.77 -15.56 -11.58
CA ALA A 192 -18.16 -15.48 -10.17
C ALA A 192 -17.07 -14.82 -9.31
N VAL A 193 -15.80 -15.19 -9.51
CA VAL A 193 -14.67 -14.60 -8.79
C VAL A 193 -14.50 -13.12 -9.12
N CYS A 194 -14.62 -12.73 -10.39
CA CYS A 194 -14.56 -11.31 -10.78
C CYS A 194 -15.71 -10.50 -10.16
N ARG A 195 -16.94 -11.03 -10.11
CA ARG A 195 -18.06 -10.36 -9.43
C ARG A 195 -17.81 -10.18 -7.94
N ASN A 196 -17.34 -11.23 -7.26
CA ASN A 196 -16.98 -11.18 -5.85
C ASN A 196 -15.89 -10.13 -5.56
N LEU A 197 -14.82 -10.10 -6.38
CA LEU A 197 -13.78 -9.08 -6.27
C LEU A 197 -14.35 -7.67 -6.46
N ALA A 198 -15.21 -7.46 -7.45
CA ALA A 198 -15.84 -6.17 -7.67
C ALA A 198 -16.69 -5.71 -6.47
N GLU A 199 -17.43 -6.62 -5.85
CA GLU A 199 -18.23 -6.34 -4.64
C GLU A 199 -17.34 -5.97 -3.45
N ILE A 200 -16.29 -6.75 -3.17
CA ILE A 200 -15.35 -6.46 -2.09
C ILE A 200 -14.70 -5.08 -2.26
N TYR A 201 -14.31 -4.71 -3.48
CA TYR A 201 -13.76 -3.38 -3.74
C TYR A 201 -14.78 -2.25 -3.53
N ARG A 202 -16.07 -2.44 -3.87
CA ARG A 202 -17.11 -1.44 -3.55
C ARG A 202 -17.32 -1.29 -2.05
N ASP A 203 -17.29 -2.40 -1.30
CA ASP A 203 -17.40 -2.35 0.16
C ASP A 203 -16.19 -1.68 0.81
N LEU A 204 -14.99 -1.90 0.27
CA LEU A 204 -13.78 -1.18 0.65
C LEU A 204 -13.90 0.32 0.36
N ALA A 205 -14.43 0.73 -0.80
CA ALA A 205 -14.66 2.15 -1.12
C ALA A 205 -15.53 2.86 -0.07
N LEU A 206 -16.52 2.16 0.51
CA LEU A 206 -17.37 2.68 1.58
C LEU A 206 -16.69 2.67 2.95
N ALA A 207 -15.90 1.63 3.25
CA ALA A 207 -15.20 1.51 4.53
C ALA A 207 -14.00 2.46 4.63
N GLU A 208 -13.40 2.80 3.48
CA GLU A 208 -12.13 3.50 3.36
C GLU A 208 -12.21 4.67 2.35
N PRO A 209 -12.98 5.73 2.64
CA PRO A 209 -13.30 6.78 1.67
C PRO A 209 -12.08 7.49 1.07
N THR A 210 -10.97 7.54 1.82
CA THR A 210 -9.68 8.08 1.36
C THR A 210 -9.22 7.46 0.04
N PHE A 211 -9.49 6.16 -0.18
CA PHE A 211 -9.09 5.39 -1.36
C PHE A 211 -10.27 5.01 -2.24
N CYS A 212 -11.41 5.70 -2.10
CA CYS A 212 -12.63 5.40 -2.85
C CYS A 212 -12.37 5.31 -4.35
N HIS A 213 -11.64 6.27 -4.93
CA HIS A 213 -11.36 6.29 -6.37
C HIS A 213 -10.52 5.09 -6.84
N GLU A 214 -9.51 4.68 -6.08
CA GLU A 214 -8.70 3.52 -6.39
C GLU A 214 -9.53 2.22 -6.33
N TYR A 215 -10.39 2.10 -5.31
CA TYR A 215 -11.27 0.93 -5.17
C TYR A 215 -12.40 0.88 -6.19
N GLU A 216 -13.01 2.02 -6.53
CA GLU A 216 -14.02 2.11 -7.58
C GLU A 216 -13.43 1.74 -8.95
N ALA A 217 -12.19 2.15 -9.24
CA ALA A 217 -11.49 1.78 -10.46
C ALA A 217 -11.25 0.26 -10.54
N GLU A 218 -10.79 -0.37 -9.46
CA GLU A 218 -10.62 -1.83 -9.39
C GLU A 218 -11.97 -2.55 -9.51
N ALA A 219 -13.00 -2.10 -8.78
CA ALA A 219 -14.34 -2.66 -8.87
C ALA A 219 -14.91 -2.60 -10.31
N HIS A 220 -14.69 -1.47 -11.00
CA HIS A 220 -15.07 -1.31 -12.39
C HIS A 220 -14.32 -2.29 -13.31
N ASN A 221 -12.99 -2.41 -13.14
CA ASN A 221 -12.17 -3.33 -13.92
C ASN A 221 -12.65 -4.79 -13.78
N PHE A 222 -12.93 -5.24 -12.55
CA PHE A 222 -13.42 -6.59 -12.30
C PHE A 222 -14.85 -6.80 -12.78
N SER A 223 -15.73 -5.79 -12.68
CA SER A 223 -17.08 -5.88 -13.25
C SER A 223 -17.03 -6.08 -14.76
N ARG A 224 -16.23 -5.26 -15.45
CA ARG A 224 -16.04 -5.36 -16.91
C ARG A 224 -15.41 -6.68 -17.33
N ALA A 225 -14.48 -7.22 -16.53
CA ALA A 225 -13.91 -8.54 -16.78
C ALA A 225 -14.98 -9.64 -16.66
N ALA A 226 -15.80 -9.60 -15.60
CA ALA A 226 -16.89 -10.55 -15.41
C ALA A 226 -17.89 -10.52 -16.58
N ASP A 227 -18.30 -9.33 -17.01
CA ASP A 227 -19.24 -9.16 -18.12
C ASP A 227 -18.65 -9.72 -19.42
N ARG A 228 -17.36 -9.45 -19.69
CA ARG A 228 -16.66 -9.99 -20.86
C ARG A 228 -16.65 -11.52 -20.87
N PHE A 229 -16.26 -12.16 -19.76
CA PHE A 229 -16.25 -13.61 -19.68
C PHE A 229 -17.66 -14.20 -19.78
N ALA A 230 -18.68 -13.52 -19.23
CA ALA A 230 -20.07 -13.94 -19.31
C ALA A 230 -20.67 -13.80 -20.72
N GLU A 231 -20.20 -12.86 -21.53
CA GLU A 231 -20.72 -12.62 -22.89
C GLU A 231 -19.96 -13.39 -23.97
N HIS A 232 -18.64 -13.59 -23.79
CA HIS A 232 -17.77 -14.07 -24.86
C HIS A 232 -16.90 -15.26 -24.48
N GLY A 233 -16.90 -15.68 -23.21
CA GLY A 233 -16.03 -16.75 -22.74
C GLY A 233 -14.54 -16.36 -22.75
N PRO A 234 -13.63 -17.33 -22.62
CA PRO A 234 -12.18 -17.12 -22.58
C PRO A 234 -11.62 -16.55 -23.90
N LEU A 235 -12.24 -16.89 -25.03
CA LEU A 235 -11.72 -16.68 -26.39
C LEU A 235 -12.25 -15.41 -27.06
N GLY A 236 -12.95 -14.56 -26.32
CA GLY A 236 -13.56 -13.32 -26.80
C GLY A 236 -12.58 -12.17 -27.07
N TYR A 237 -11.51 -12.37 -27.88
CA TYR A 237 -10.97 -11.50 -28.95
C TYR A 237 -9.55 -11.97 -29.40
N PRO A 238 -9.12 -11.68 -30.66
CA PRO A 238 -7.82 -12.07 -31.19
C PRO A 238 -6.68 -11.31 -30.50
N ALA A 239 -5.50 -11.92 -30.50
CA ALA A 239 -4.27 -11.28 -30.05
C ALA A 239 -4.03 -9.94 -30.80
N GLU A 240 -3.96 -8.84 -30.05
CA GLU A 240 -3.31 -7.58 -30.46
C GLU A 240 -2.14 -7.29 -29.52
#